data_AF-A0A821Y535-F1
#
_entry.id   AF-A0A821Y535-F1
#
_cell.length_a   1.000
_cell.length_b   1.000
_cell.length_c   1.000
_cell.angle_alpha   90.00
_cell.angle_beta   90.00
_cell.angle_gamma   90.00
#
_symmetry.space_group_name_H-M   'P 1'
#
loop_
_entity.id
_entity.type
_entity.pdbx_description
1 polymer ?
#
loop_
_entity_poly.entity_id
_entity_poly.type
_entity_poly.pdbx_seq_one_letter_code
_entity_poly.pdbx_strand_id
1 'polypeptide(L)' 'MIDIIEFLYTSDIVHRDIRPQNLMLDYHEEHIKLIDFDFVITYAGYELLTFYVEALVNG' A
#
# COMPACT_ATOMS: atom_id res chain seq x y z
N MET A 1 12.80 4.14 5.16
CA MET A 1 12.20 3.75 3.85
C MET A 1 11.93 2.25 3.80
N ILE A 2 12.92 1.41 4.12
CA ILE A 2 12.72 -0.04 4.23
C ILE A 2 11.63 -0.35 5.26
N ASP A 3 11.64 0.32 6.42
CA ASP A 3 10.64 0.10 7.48
C ASP A 3 9.21 0.47 7.03
N ILE A 4 9.07 1.48 6.17
CA ILE A 4 7.78 1.86 5.58
C ILE A 4 7.29 0.75 4.65
N ILE A 5 8.18 0.21 3.80
CA ILE A 5 7.82 -0.86 2.86
C ILE A 5 7.46 -2.14 3.62
N GLU A 6 8.23 -2.48 4.66
CA GLU A 6 7.96 -3.64 5.52
C GLU A 6 6.62 -3.50 6.25
N PHE A 7 6.33 -2.32 6.80
CA PHE A 7 5.04 -2.04 7.43
C PHE A 7 3.88 -2.19 6.44
N LEU A 8 3.98 -1.61 5.24
CA LEU A 8 2.95 -1.73 4.21
C LEU A 8 2.73 -3.19 3.81
N TYR A 9 3.83 -3.92 3.57
CA TYR A 9 3.77 -5.33 3.17
C TYR A 9 3.11 -6.21 4.24
N THR A 10 3.52 -6.07 5.50
CA THR A 10 2.95 -6.83 6.62
C THR A 10 1.52 -6.44 6.97
N SER A 11 1.08 -5.25 6.54
CA SER A 11 -0.30 -4.76 6.70
C SER A 11 -1.19 -5.07 5.50
N ASP A 12 -0.70 -5.84 4.53
CA ASP A 12 -1.38 -6.13 3.27
C ASP A 12 -1.74 -4.89 2.44
N ILE A 13 -0.94 -3.82 2.52
CA ILE A 13 -1.15 -2.54 1.84
C ILE A 13 -0.17 -2.40 0.68
N VAL A 14 -0.71 -2.02 -0.48
CA VAL A 14 0.10 -1.61 -1.63
C VAL A 14 -0.19 -0.13 -1.92
N HIS A 15 0.81 0.73 -1.71
CA HIS A 15 0.65 2.18 -1.88
C HIS A 15 0.59 2.64 -3.36
N ARG A 16 1.26 1.92 -4.26
CA ARG A 16 1.35 2.15 -5.72
C ARG A 16 1.94 3.49 -6.19
N ASP A 17 2.02 4.52 -5.35
CA ASP A 17 2.64 5.81 -5.70
C ASP A 17 3.74 6.22 -4.71
N ILE A 18 4.74 5.35 -4.49
CA ILE A 18 5.88 5.68 -3.61
C ILE A 18 6.88 6.54 -4.40
N ARG A 19 6.93 7.83 -4.08
CA ARG A 19 7.77 8.84 -4.74
C ARG A 19 8.32 9.83 -3.72
N PRO A 20 9.43 10.54 -3.98
CA PRO A 20 9.97 11.54 -3.06
C PRO A 20 8.95 12.62 -2.65
N GLN A 21 8.04 13.01 -3.54
CA GLN A 21 6.99 14.00 -3.27
C GLN A 21 6.00 13.53 -2.19
N ASN A 22 5.87 12.21 -2.02
CA ASN A 22 4.96 11.58 -1.06
C ASN A 22 5.71 11.15 0.21
N LEU A 23 6.96 11.60 0.41
CA LEU A 23 7.75 11.37 1.60
C LEU A 23 7.95 12.70 2.33
N MET A 24 7.24 12.87 3.44
CA MET A 24 7.34 14.06 4.26
C MET A 24 8.40 13.84 5.35
N LEU A 25 9.31 14.80 5.47
CA LEU A 25 10.32 14.82 6.53
C LEU A 25 9.72 15.49 7.77
N ASP A 26 9.78 14.79 8.90
CA ASP A 26 9.53 15.41 10.19
C ASP A 26 10.83 16.07 10.68
N TYR A 27 10.90 17.40 10.57
CA TYR A 27 12.07 18.19 10.97
C TYR A 27 12.43 18.04 12.46
N HIS A 28 11.49 17.60 13.29
CA HIS A 28 11.71 17.48 14.74
C HIS A 28 12.08 16.06 15.18
N GLU A 29 11.70 15.05 14.41
CA GLU A 29 11.83 13.65 14.85
C GLU A 29 12.76 12.78 14.00
N GLU A 30 13.48 13.35 13.01
CA GLU A 30 14.32 12.60 12.05
C GLU A 30 13.58 11.43 11.35
N HIS A 31 12.25 11.45 11.38
CA HIS A 31 11.38 10.42 10.83
C HIS A 31 10.86 10.82 9.44
N ILE A 32 10.72 9.82 8.57
CA ILE A 32 10.06 9.96 7.27
C ILE A 32 8.62 9.46 7.42
N LYS A 33 7.65 10.28 6.99
CA LYS A 33 6.23 9.93 6.91
C LYS A 33 5.84 9.72 5.45
N LEU A 34 5.22 8.60 5.14
CA LEU A 34 4.58 8.38 3.84
C LEU A 34 3.21 9.08 3.82
N ILE A 35 2.93 9.85 2.79
CA ILE A 35 1.68 10.60 2.60
C ILE A 35 1.06 10.26 1.23
N ASP A 36 -0.17 10.78 1.00
CA ASP A 36 -0.93 10.64 -0.26
C ASP A 36 -1.34 9.20 -0.60
N PHE A 37 -2.48 8.79 -0.07
CA PHE A 37 -3.00 7.41 -0.14
C PHE A 37 -4.03 7.21 -1.27
N ASP A 38 -4.14 8.12 -2.23
CA ASP A 38 -5.19 8.11 -3.25
C ASP A 38 -5.12 6.87 -4.17
N PHE A 39 -3.94 6.27 -4.29
CA PHE A 39 -3.71 5.06 -5.08
C PHE A 39 -3.61 3.78 -4.23
N VAL A 40 -3.90 3.83 -2.94
CA VAL A 40 -3.71 2.66 -2.06
C VAL A 40 -4.78 1.60 -2.28
N ILE A 41 -4.35 0.35 -2.18
CA ILE A 41 -5.20 -0.84 -2.18
C ILE A 41 -4.74 -1.82 -1.11
N THR A 42 -5.64 -2.68 -0.67
CA THR A 42 -5.33 -3.79 0.24
C THR A 42 -5.40 -5.13 -0.51
N TYR A 43 -4.61 -6.12 -0.09
CA TYR A 43 -4.72 -7.47 -0.67
C TYR A 43 -6.10 -8.07 -0.44
N ALA A 44 -6.85 -7.66 0.60
CA ALA A 44 -8.26 -8.02 0.74
C ALA A 44 -9.09 -7.68 -0.50
N GLY A 45 -8.81 -6.55 -1.16
CA GLY A 45 -9.44 -6.17 -2.44
C GLY A 45 -9.02 -7.06 -3.62
N TYR A 46 -7.76 -7.53 -3.63
CA TYR A 46 -7.27 -8.46 -4.65
C TYR A 46 -7.68 -9.91 -4.42
N GLU A 47 -7.78 -10.37 -3.18
CA GLU A 47 -8.33 -11.68 -2.84
C GLU A 47 -9.82 -11.72 -3.19
N LEU A 48 -10.58 -10.67 -2.86
CA LEU A 48 -11.97 -10.53 -3.31
C LEU A 48 -12.10 -10.46 -4.83
N LEU A 49 -11.24 -9.72 -5.53
CA LEU A 49 -11.24 -9.63 -6.99
C LEU A 49 -10.82 -10.95 -7.64
N THR A 50 -9.78 -11.61 -7.13
CA THR A 50 -9.31 -12.92 -7.60
C THR A 50 -10.39 -13.96 -7.36
N PHE A 51 -11.01 -14.00 -6.17
CA PHE A 51 -12.14 -14.86 -5.87
C PHE A 51 -13.33 -14.59 -6.79
N TYR A 52 -13.67 -13.32 -7.05
CA TYR A 52 -14.73 -12.94 -7.98
C TYR A 52 -14.42 -13.39 -9.42
N VAL A 53 -13.18 -13.17 -9.90
CA VAL A 53 -12.73 -13.63 -11.22
C VAL A 53 -12.73 -15.15 -11.31
N GLU A 54 -12.21 -15.86 -10.30
CA GLU A 54 -12.21 -17.32 -10.24
C GLU A 54 -13.63 -17.87 -10.21
N ALA A 55 -14.55 -17.26 -9.46
CA ALA A 55 -15.96 -17.65 -9.43
C ALA A 55 -16.68 -17.40 -10.77
N LEU A 56 -16.31 -16.34 -11.51
CA LEU A 56 -16.83 -16.07 -12.85
C LEU A 56 -16.22 -16.99 -13.93
N VAL A 57 -14.94 -17.35 -13.79
CA VAL A 57 -14.21 -18.18 -14.76
C VAL A 57 -14.50 -19.66 -14.57
N ASN A 58 -14.68 -20.11 -13.32
CA ASN A 58 -14.95 -21.52 -12.97
C ASN A 58 -16.43 -21.79 -12.65
N GLY A 59 -17.32 -20.86 -12.97
CA GLY A 59 -18.78 -21.05 -12.89
C GLY A 59 -19.29 -22.10 -13.87
#